data_AF-A0A918FCL9-F1
#
_entry.id   AF-A0A918FCL9-F1
#
_cell.length_a   1.000
_cell.length_b   1.000
_cell.length_c   1.000
_cell.angle_alpha   90.00
_cell.angle_beta   90.00
_cell.angle_gamma   90.00
#
_symmetry.space_group_name_H-M   'P 1'
#
loop_
_entity.id
_entity.type
_entity.pdbx_description
1 polymer ?
#
loop_
_entity_poly.entity_id
_entity_poly.type
_entity_poly.pdbx_seq_one_letter_code
_entity_poly.pdbx_strand_id
1 'polypeptide(L)'
;MTHAQRAEEWQGFLSALLQVWREKYSEIEVLETVTEGRARSVLLRAASSASLLVVGHRLTERPVGPRTGPVTHAVIHHVGCPVAVVPHE
;
A
#
# COMPACT_ATOMS: atom_id res chain seq x y z
N MET A 1 9.85 -23.23 3.83
CA MET A 1 9.82 -22.16 2.81
C MET A 1 10.80 -21.08 3.25
N THR A 2 11.76 -20.70 2.42
CA THR A 2 12.76 -19.67 2.73
C THR A 2 12.18 -18.26 2.54
N HIS A 3 12.76 -17.23 3.17
CA HIS A 3 12.29 -15.84 3.01
C HIS A 3 12.33 -15.38 1.54
N ALA A 4 13.32 -15.84 0.76
CA ALA A 4 13.44 -15.55 -0.67
C ALA A 4 12.27 -16.12 -1.49
N GLN A 5 11.86 -17.37 -1.23
CA GLN A 5 10.73 -18.00 -1.92
C GLN A 5 9.42 -17.22 -1.70
N ARG A 6 9.18 -16.76 -0.47
CA ARG A 6 7.99 -15.94 -0.17
C ARG A 6 8.02 -14.59 -0.90
N ALA A 7 9.18 -13.94 -0.99
CA ALA A 7 9.29 -12.66 -1.65
C ALA A 7 8.98 -12.77 -3.16
N GLU A 8 9.51 -13.81 -3.82
CA GLU A 8 9.22 -14.10 -5.23
C GLU A 8 7.73 -14.41 -5.47
N GLU A 9 7.11 -15.23 -4.61
CA GLU A 9 5.68 -15.54 -4.67
C GLU A 9 4.82 -14.26 -4.55
N TRP A 10 5.12 -13.41 -3.57
CA TRP A 10 4.40 -12.14 -3.38
C TRP A 10 4.64 -11.16 -4.53
N GLN A 11 5.85 -11.12 -5.09
CA GLN A 11 6.16 -10.29 -6.25
C GLN A 11 5.36 -10.74 -7.47
N GLY A 12 5.31 -12.06 -7.73
CA GLY A 12 4.51 -12.63 -8.82
C GLY A 12 3.01 -12.33 -8.65
N PHE A 13 2.49 -12.47 -7.43
CA PHE A 13 1.10 -12.11 -7.12
C PHE A 13 0.80 -10.63 -7.35
N LEU A 14 1.65 -9.72 -6.86
CA LEU A 14 1.50 -8.27 -7.04
C LEU A 14 1.53 -7.90 -8.54
N SER A 15 2.46 -8.49 -9.28
CA SER A 15 2.60 -8.23 -10.72
C SER A 15 1.37 -8.68 -11.49
N ALA A 16 0.83 -9.86 -11.17
CA ALA A 16 -0.40 -10.35 -11.78
C ALA A 16 -1.62 -9.45 -11.47
N LEU A 17 -1.75 -8.96 -10.23
CA LEU A 17 -2.84 -8.03 -9.86
C LEU A 17 -2.76 -6.69 -10.61
N LEU A 18 -1.54 -6.18 -10.84
CA LEU A 18 -1.33 -4.90 -11.51
C LEU A 18 -1.46 -4.98 -13.04
N GLN A 19 -1.41 -6.17 -13.63
CA GLN A 19 -1.36 -6.35 -15.09
C GLN A 19 -2.54 -5.69 -15.82
N VAL A 20 -3.77 -5.89 -15.31
CA VAL A 20 -4.98 -5.28 -15.90
C VAL A 20 -4.90 -3.74 -15.91
N TRP A 21 -4.30 -3.16 -14.88
CA TRP A 21 -4.17 -1.70 -14.76
C TRP A 21 -3.05 -1.16 -15.64
N ARG A 22 -1.94 -1.88 -15.79
CA ARG A 22 -0.86 -1.54 -16.72
C ARG A 22 -1.36 -1.53 -18.16
N GLU A 23 -2.18 -2.50 -18.55
CA GLU A 23 -2.78 -2.55 -19.88
C GLU A 23 -3.78 -1.40 -20.09
N LYS A 24 -4.58 -1.09 -19.07
CA LYS A 24 -5.59 -0.02 -19.14
C LYS A 24 -4.97 1.39 -19.18
N TYR A 25 -3.85 1.61 -18.47
CA TYR A 25 -3.16 2.89 -18.33
C TYR A 25 -1.70 2.77 -18.75
N SER A 26 -1.48 2.36 -20.00
CA SER A 26 -0.15 2.04 -20.55
C SER A 26 0.86 3.19 -20.59
N GLU A 27 0.39 4.43 -20.51
CA GLU A 27 1.20 5.64 -20.44
C GLU A 27 1.78 5.90 -19.04
N ILE A 28 1.30 5.18 -18.02
CA ILE A 28 1.72 5.35 -16.63
C ILE A 28 2.77 4.29 -16.29
N GLU A 29 3.99 4.74 -15.96
CA GLU A 29 5.03 3.85 -15.44
C GLU A 29 4.63 3.33 -14.05
N VAL A 30 4.62 1.99 -13.90
CA VAL A 30 4.26 1.33 -12.64
C VAL A 30 5.48 0.60 -12.09
N LEU A 31 6.05 1.15 -11.02
CA LEU A 31 7.08 0.48 -10.22
C LEU A 31 6.42 -0.26 -9.05
N GLU A 32 6.62 -1.57 -8.98
CA GLU A 32 6.10 -2.42 -7.91
C GLU A 32 7.21 -2.78 -6.91
N THR A 33 6.86 -2.93 -5.64
CA THR A 33 7.83 -3.30 -4.60
C THR A 33 7.17 -4.18 -3.56
N VAL A 34 7.70 -5.39 -3.38
CA VAL A 34 7.42 -6.23 -2.21
C VAL A 34 8.61 -6.11 -1.25
N THR A 35 8.31 -5.78 0.01
CA THR A 35 9.34 -5.63 1.02
C THR A 35 8.86 -6.15 2.36
N GLU A 36 9.78 -6.72 3.13
CA GLU A 36 9.51 -7.17 4.48
C GLU A 36 9.85 -6.06 5.47
N GLY A 37 8.94 -5.83 6.43
CA GLY A 37 9.17 -4.88 7.50
C GLY A 37 7.89 -4.34 8.11
N ARG A 38 8.05 -3.41 9.06
CA ARG A 38 6.92 -2.71 9.67
C ARG A 38 6.33 -1.73 8.64
N ALA A 39 5.05 -1.92 8.28
CA ALA A 39 4.35 -1.12 7.28
C ALA A 39 4.53 0.39 7.48
N ARG A 40 4.41 0.89 8.71
CA ARG A 40 4.69 2.30 9.04
C ARG A 40 6.07 2.74 8.54
N SER A 41 7.13 2.04 8.93
CA SER A 41 8.51 2.41 8.59
C SER A 41 8.78 2.35 7.08
N VAL A 42 8.20 1.35 6.40
CA VAL A 42 8.33 1.20 4.95
C VAL A 42 7.62 2.33 4.22
N LEU A 43 6.35 2.59 4.57
CA LEU A 43 5.55 3.62 3.91
C LEU A 43 6.09 5.02 4.15
N LEU A 44 6.61 5.34 5.35
CA LEU A 44 7.25 6.64 5.60
C LEU A 44 8.46 6.87 4.70
N ARG A 45 9.29 5.84 4.49
CA ARG A 45 10.44 5.96 3.58
C ARG A 45 10.00 6.11 2.13
N ALA A 46 9.06 5.27 1.68
CA ALA A 46 8.53 5.34 0.32
C ALA A 46 7.84 6.69 0.02
N ALA A 47 7.14 7.25 1.02
CA ALA A 47 6.42 8.50 0.89
C ALA A 47 7.33 9.74 0.94
N SER A 48 8.60 9.61 1.36
CA SER A 48 9.52 10.75 1.52
C SER A 48 9.79 11.53 0.22
N SER A 49 9.71 10.86 -0.93
CA SER A 49 9.85 11.45 -2.27
C SER A 49 8.55 11.45 -3.07
N ALA A 50 7.41 11.13 -2.43
CA ALA A 50 6.12 11.03 -3.11
C ALA A 50 5.32 12.33 -3.02
N SER A 51 4.64 12.69 -4.11
CA SER A 51 3.69 13.82 -4.12
C SER A 51 2.35 13.49 -3.47
N LEU A 52 2.00 12.20 -3.36
CA LEU A 52 0.76 11.69 -2.76
C LEU A 52 0.98 10.26 -2.29
N LEU A 53 0.53 9.94 -1.07
CA LEU A 53 0.39 8.57 -0.60
C LEU A 53 -1.08 8.14 -0.62
N VAL A 54 -1.38 7.03 -1.30
CA VAL A 54 -2.72 6.43 -1.32
C VAL A 54 -2.73 5.19 -0.45
N VAL A 55 -3.69 5.10 0.49
CA VAL A 55 -3.88 3.92 1.34
C VAL A 55 -5.34 3.50 1.36
N GLY A 56 -5.56 2.19 1.43
CA GLY A 56 -6.89 1.62 1.62
C GLY A 56 -7.39 1.79 3.05
N HIS A 57 -8.71 1.89 3.20
CA HIS A 57 -9.42 1.76 4.45
C HIS A 57 -10.60 0.83 4.26
N ARG A 58 -10.57 -0.33 4.93
CA ARG A 58 -11.70 -1.25 4.90
C ARG A 58 -12.87 -0.68 5.68
N LEU A 59 -14.02 -0.54 5.03
CA LEU A 59 -15.26 -0.21 5.73
C LEU A 59 -15.71 -1.42 6.54
N THR A 60 -16.12 -1.19 7.79
CA THR A 60 -16.73 -2.23 8.62
C THR A 60 -18.10 -1.77 9.05
N GLU A 61 -19.11 -2.64 8.92
CA GLU A 61 -20.50 -2.32 9.23
C GLU A 61 -20.71 -2.02 10.73
N ARG A 62 -19.84 -2.54 11.61
CA ARG A 62 -19.90 -2.35 13.05
C ARG A 62 -18.51 -2.13 13.66
N PRO A 63 -17.93 -0.93 13.51
CA PRO A 63 -16.60 -0.66 14.04
C PRO A 63 -16.60 -0.65 15.56
N VAL A 64 -15.79 -1.52 16.17
CA VAL A 64 -15.43 -1.45 17.59
C VAL A 64 -14.05 -0.79 17.68
N GLY A 65 -14.02 0.54 17.70
CA GLY A 65 -12.77 1.33 17.77
C GLY A 65 -12.58 2.34 16.64
N PRO A 66 -11.38 2.92 16.49
CA PRO A 66 -11.07 3.89 15.44
C PRO A 66 -11.44 3.34 14.07
N ARG A 67 -12.11 4.15 13.25
CA ARG A 67 -12.50 3.74 11.89
C ARG A 67 -11.26 3.39 11.07
N THR A 68 -10.16 4.12 11.25
CA THR A 68 -8.90 3.88 10.54
C THR A 68 -8.05 2.80 11.23
N GLY A 69 -7.60 1.78 10.48
CA GLY A 69 -6.67 0.76 10.96
C GLY A 69 -5.28 1.33 11.33
N PRO A 70 -4.42 0.56 12.02
CA PRO A 70 -3.17 1.06 12.59
C PRO A 70 -2.17 1.59 11.55
N VAL A 71 -2.18 1.04 10.33
CA VAL A 71 -1.33 1.52 9.22
C VAL A 71 -1.82 2.88 8.72
N THR A 72 -3.10 3.00 8.39
CA THR A 72 -3.75 4.23 7.94
C THR A 72 -3.56 5.34 8.97
N HIS A 73 -3.83 5.05 10.24
CA HIS A 73 -3.60 5.99 11.34
C HIS A 73 -2.14 6.44 11.39
N ALA A 74 -1.18 5.50 11.34
CA ALA A 74 0.24 5.84 11.39
C ALA A 74 0.68 6.73 10.23
N VAL A 75 0.21 6.48 8.99
CA VAL A 75 0.63 7.30 7.86
C VAL A 75 0.04 8.71 7.92
N ILE A 76 -1.25 8.86 8.28
CA ILE A 76 -1.91 10.17 8.43
C ILE A 76 -1.11 11.08 9.39
N HIS A 77 -0.58 10.51 10.47
CA HIS A 77 0.12 11.29 11.49
C HIS A 77 1.58 11.59 11.19
N HIS A 78 2.25 10.83 10.32
CA HIS A 78 3.71 10.87 10.24
C HIS A 78 4.31 11.02 8.83
N VAL A 79 3.54 10.88 7.75
CA VAL A 79 4.10 11.10 6.41
C VAL A 79 4.12 12.58 6.06
N GLY A 80 5.14 13.00 5.32
CA GLY A 80 5.36 14.40 4.96
C GLY A 80 4.60 14.88 3.71
N CYS A 81 3.88 13.99 3.02
CA CYS A 81 3.12 14.29 1.81
C CYS A 81 1.61 14.17 2.06
N PRO A 82 0.76 14.74 1.18
CA PRO A 82 -0.69 14.51 1.21
C PRO A 82 -1.03 13.01 1.23
N VAL A 83 -2.10 12.66 1.95
CA VAL A 83 -2.59 11.27 2.06
C VAL A 83 -4.03 11.18 1.56
N ALA A 84 -4.26 10.32 0.57
CA ALA A 84 -5.60 9.91 0.16
C ALA A 84 -5.96 8.59 0.82
N VAL A 85 -7.02 8.59 1.63
CA VAL A 85 -7.57 7.39 2.26
C VAL A 85 -8.79 6.93 1.46
N VAL A 86 -8.66 5.80 0.78
CA VAL A 86 -9.69 5.29 -0.14
C VAL A 86 -10.46 4.15 0.53
N PRO A 87 -11.79 4.29 0.73
CA PRO A 87 -12.59 3.20 1.28
C PRO A 87 -12.65 2.01 0.31
N HIS A 88 -12.61 0.79 0.84
CA HIS A 88 -12.84 -0.43 0.07
C HIS A 88 -13.60 -1.49 0.90
N GLU A 89 -14.18 -2.45 0.20
CA GLU A 89 -14.89 -3.62 0.76
C GLU A 89 -13.91 -4.73 1.17
#